data_AF-A0A964FEX3-F1
#
_entry.id   AF-A0A964FEX3-F1
#
_cell.length_a   1.000
_cell.length_b   1.000
_cell.length_c   1.000
_cell.angle_alpha   90.00
_cell.angle_beta   90.00
_cell.angle_gamma   90.00
#
_symmetry.space_group_name_H-M   'P 1'
#
loop_
_entity.id
_entity.type
_entity.pdbx_description
1 polymer ?
#
loop_
_entity_poly.entity_id
_entity_poly.type
_entity_poly.pdbx_seq_one_letter_code
_entity_poly.pdbx_strand_id
1 'polypeptide(L)'
;MVLYPAGLTQKLSWDKKAEIVQLDIKPEFVTQLGLSDTTELIPQFGFRDALLQQLALALLNQLQHNINQNQLYIDSLFNTLCLHLIGHYASNKTDINKAYNGLPAFLERRLNEYIQANLARNLNLADMAEVVG
;
A
#
# COMPACT_ATOMS: atom_id res chain seq x y z
N MET A 1 17.80 -5.59 3.04
CA MET A 1 16.63 -4.80 3.45
C MET A 1 16.28 -5.15 4.89
N VAL A 2 15.58 -4.26 5.60
CA VAL A 2 15.06 -4.53 6.94
C VAL A 2 13.58 -4.17 6.93
N LEU A 3 12.74 -5.05 7.50
CA LEU A 3 11.30 -4.87 7.65
C LEU A 3 10.95 -5.07 9.11
N TYR A 4 10.10 -4.23 9.66
CA TYR A 4 9.65 -4.33 11.04
C TYR A 4 8.27 -3.70 11.23
N PRO A 5 7.46 -4.25 12.15
CA PRO A 5 6.20 -3.64 12.52
C PRO A 5 6.40 -2.35 13.31
N ALA A 6 5.37 -1.51 13.32
CA ALA A 6 5.34 -0.29 14.11
C ALA A 6 5.49 -0.59 15.61
N GLY A 7 6.03 0.38 16.37
CA GLY A 7 6.15 0.28 17.83
C GLY A 7 7.39 -0.44 18.35
N LEU A 8 8.23 -1.02 17.48
CA LEU A 8 9.51 -1.58 17.88
C LEU A 8 10.61 -0.52 17.89
N THR A 9 11.38 -0.48 18.99
CA THR A 9 12.61 0.34 19.05
C THR A 9 13.72 -0.35 18.29
N GLN A 10 14.31 0.35 17.32
CA GLN A 10 15.43 -0.17 16.54
C GLN A 10 16.68 0.70 16.70
N LYS A 11 17.83 0.03 16.74
CA LYS A 11 19.14 0.67 16.67
C LYS A 11 19.86 0.19 15.43
N LEU A 12 20.00 1.07 14.45
CA LEU A 12 20.83 0.83 13.28
C LEU A 12 22.17 1.55 13.47
N SER A 13 23.26 0.87 13.13
CA SER A 13 24.61 1.41 13.21
C SER A 13 25.35 1.04 11.93
N TRP A 14 26.03 2.02 11.34
CA TRP A 14 26.83 1.86 10.13
C TRP A 14 28.25 2.35 10.42
N ASP A 15 29.24 1.60 9.93
CA ASP A 15 30.67 1.89 10.05
C ASP A 15 31.20 2.77 8.89
N LYS A 16 30.38 2.93 7.84
CA LYS A 16 30.67 3.67 6.61
C LYS A 16 29.46 4.49 6.17
N LYS A 17 29.67 5.39 5.19
CA LYS A 17 28.56 6.12 4.56
C LYS A 17 27.54 5.12 3.99
N ALA A 18 26.28 5.31 4.33
CA ALA A 18 25.17 4.50 3.87
C ALA A 18 24.09 5.42 3.26
N GLU A 19 23.59 5.04 2.09
CA GLU A 19 22.38 5.62 1.50
C GLU A 19 21.21 4.69 1.85
N ILE A 20 20.20 5.24 2.51
CA ILE A 20 19.09 4.48 3.06
C ILE A 20 17.79 5.09 2.56
N VAL A 21 16.95 4.24 1.99
CA VAL A 21 15.55 4.57 1.75
C VAL A 21 14.75 3.96 2.91
N GLN A 22 14.11 4.83 3.69
CA GLN A 22 13.18 4.45 4.75
C GLN A 22 11.76 4.76 4.28
N LEU A 23 10.87 3.77 4.40
CA LEU A 23 9.47 3.90 4.11
C LEU A 23 8.67 3.53 5.35
N ASP A 24 7.98 4.51 5.92
CA ASP A 24 7.10 4.32 7.07
C ASP A 24 5.65 4.28 6.58
N ILE A 25 4.98 3.15 6.79
CA ILE A 25 3.58 2.95 6.40
C ILE A 25 2.72 3.12 7.64
N LYS A 26 1.81 4.10 7.61
CA LYS A 26 0.86 4.28 8.72
C LYS A 26 -0.12 3.11 8.79
N PRO A 27 -0.52 2.66 9.99
CA PRO A 27 -1.49 1.59 10.16
C PRO A 27 -2.83 1.84 9.44
N GLU A 28 -3.26 3.11 9.38
CA GLU A 28 -4.49 3.56 8.69
C GLU A 28 -4.55 3.11 7.22
N PHE A 29 -3.40 2.97 6.55
CA PHE A 29 -3.36 2.52 5.16
C PHE A 29 -3.48 1.01 5.02
N VAL A 30 -3.09 0.26 6.04
CA VAL A 30 -3.24 -1.19 6.09
C VAL A 30 -4.72 -1.53 6.30
N THR A 31 -5.40 -0.81 7.18
CA THR A 31 -6.85 -1.00 7.42
C THR A 31 -7.69 -0.63 6.21
N GLN A 32 -7.33 0.43 5.46
CA GLN A 32 -7.98 0.80 4.19
C GLN A 32 -7.93 -0.30 3.13
N LEU A 33 -6.94 -1.18 3.17
CA LEU A 33 -6.82 -2.33 2.25
C LEU A 33 -7.69 -3.53 2.66
N GLY A 34 -8.60 -3.35 3.62
CA GLY A 34 -9.53 -4.39 4.07
C GLY A 34 -8.89 -5.42 5.00
N LEU A 35 -7.78 -5.07 5.65
CA LEU A 35 -7.05 -5.97 6.53
C LEU A 35 -7.43 -5.73 7.97
N SER A 36 -7.45 -6.81 8.74
CA SER A 36 -7.71 -6.75 10.18
C SER A 36 -6.64 -5.94 10.89
N ASP A 37 -7.02 -5.19 11.92
CA ASP A 37 -6.12 -4.52 12.88
C ASP A 37 -5.10 -5.47 13.53
N THR A 38 -5.33 -6.79 13.45
CA THR A 38 -4.41 -7.82 13.96
C THR A 38 -3.32 -8.22 12.96
N THR A 39 -3.31 -7.63 11.76
CA THR A 39 -2.33 -7.95 10.71
C THR A 39 -1.02 -7.24 11.02
N GLU A 40 -0.06 -7.99 11.57
CA GLU A 40 1.29 -7.50 11.83
C GLU A 40 2.29 -8.02 10.79
N LEU A 41 3.31 -7.21 10.49
CA LEU A 41 4.43 -7.65 9.67
C LEU A 41 5.43 -8.45 10.51
N ILE A 42 5.85 -9.59 9.99
CA ILE A 42 6.92 -10.40 10.57
C ILE A 42 8.25 -9.65 10.35
N PRO A 43 9.02 -9.36 11.41
CA PRO A 43 10.32 -8.71 11.27
C PRO A 43 11.25 -9.53 10.37
N GLN A 44 11.90 -8.86 9.41
CA GLN A 44 12.87 -9.47 8.50
C GLN A 44 14.15 -8.66 8.46
N PHE A 45 15.30 -9.33 8.55
CA PHE A 45 16.62 -8.69 8.54
C PHE A 45 17.50 -9.30 7.45
N GLY A 46 18.20 -8.46 6.69
CA GLY A 46 19.18 -8.93 5.71
C GLY A 46 18.59 -9.61 4.46
N PHE A 47 17.27 -9.55 4.27
CA PHE A 47 16.61 -10.18 3.13
C PHE A 47 16.71 -9.35 1.85
N ARG A 48 16.42 -10.01 0.72
CA ARG A 48 16.36 -9.41 -0.62
C ARG A 48 15.00 -9.70 -1.23
N ASP A 49 14.36 -8.63 -1.68
CA ASP A 49 13.12 -8.68 -2.43
C ASP A 49 13.21 -7.62 -3.53
N ALA A 50 13.35 -8.08 -4.78
CA ALA A 50 13.57 -7.21 -5.91
C ALA A 50 12.33 -6.36 -6.23
N LEU A 51 11.13 -6.94 -6.09
CA LEU A 51 9.89 -6.24 -6.39
C LEU A 51 9.62 -5.17 -5.34
N LEU A 52 9.76 -5.52 -4.06
CA LEU A 52 9.59 -4.55 -2.97
C LEU A 52 10.57 -3.38 -3.10
N GLN A 53 11.83 -3.66 -3.46
CA GLN A 53 12.83 -2.62 -3.70
C GLN A 53 12.45 -1.71 -4.88
N GLN A 54 12.00 -2.29 -6.00
CA GLN A 54 11.59 -1.54 -7.18
C GLN A 54 10.37 -0.66 -6.90
N LEU A 55 9.37 -1.19 -6.19
CA LEU A 55 8.17 -0.45 -5.79
C LEU A 55 8.53 0.71 -4.87
N ALA A 56 9.38 0.49 -3.86
CA ALA A 56 9.80 1.54 -2.94
C ALA A 56 10.58 2.67 -3.66
N LEU A 57 11.48 2.33 -4.58
CA LEU A 57 12.23 3.31 -5.38
C LEU A 57 11.32 4.08 -6.35
N ALA A 58 10.37 3.40 -6.99
CA ALA A 58 9.40 4.05 -7.87
C ALA A 58 8.54 5.04 -7.09
N LEU A 59 8.05 4.64 -5.92
CA LEU A 59 7.26 5.49 -5.04
C LEU A 59 8.06 6.71 -4.57
N LEU A 60 9.29 6.50 -4.09
CA LEU A 60 10.20 7.57 -3.67
C LEU A 60 10.42 8.60 -4.80
N ASN A 61 10.69 8.13 -6.01
CA ASN A 61 10.91 8.99 -7.16
C ASN A 61 9.67 9.86 -7.48
N GLN A 62 8.48 9.25 -7.45
CA GLN A 62 7.23 10.00 -7.68
C GLN A 62 6.98 11.04 -6.57
N LEU A 63 7.19 10.66 -5.31
CA LEU A 63 7.01 11.56 -4.17
C LEU A 63 8.03 12.72 -4.15
N GLN A 64 9.22 12.54 -4.72
CA GLN A 64 10.23 13.60 -4.80
C GLN A 64 9.99 14.57 -5.94
N HIS A 65 9.43 14.12 -7.06
CA HIS A 65 9.41 14.91 -8.30
C HIS A 65 8.01 15.29 -8.79
N ASN A 66 6.96 14.51 -8.50
CA ASN A 66 5.68 14.61 -9.20
C ASN A 66 4.44 14.28 -8.33
N ILE A 67 4.38 14.77 -7.09
CA ILE A 67 3.25 14.50 -6.17
C ILE A 67 1.89 14.86 -6.81
N ASN A 68 1.81 15.97 -7.56
CA ASN A 68 0.52 16.53 -7.99
C ASN A 68 0.02 16.08 -9.36
N GLN A 69 0.84 15.41 -10.18
CA GLN A 69 0.48 15.10 -11.58
C GLN A 69 -0.01 13.68 -11.80
N ASN A 70 0.23 12.77 -10.85
CA ASN A 70 0.04 11.33 -11.07
C ASN A 70 -0.46 10.61 -9.79
N GLN A 71 -1.44 11.19 -9.08
CA GLN A 71 -1.98 10.62 -7.84
C GLN A 71 -2.42 9.16 -8.01
N LEU A 72 -3.15 8.85 -9.09
CA LEU A 72 -3.59 7.48 -9.37
C LEU A 72 -2.42 6.48 -9.52
N TYR A 73 -1.31 6.92 -10.12
CA TYR A 73 -0.12 6.10 -10.26
C TYR A 73 0.60 5.89 -8.91
N ILE A 74 0.68 6.93 -8.09
CA ILE A 74 1.20 6.84 -6.72
C ILE A 74 0.36 5.87 -5.89
N ASP A 75 -0.96 6.02 -5.93
CA ASP A 75 -1.91 5.14 -5.23
C ASP A 75 -1.77 3.69 -5.70
N SER A 76 -1.61 3.47 -7.01
CA SER A 76 -1.40 2.13 -7.57
C SER A 76 -0.10 1.48 -7.11
N LEU A 77 1.01 2.24 -7.11
CA LEU A 77 2.31 1.76 -6.61
C LEU A 77 2.24 1.45 -5.11
N PHE A 78 1.60 2.34 -4.34
CA PHE A 78 1.44 2.19 -2.90
C PHE A 78 0.61 0.96 -2.56
N ASN A 79 -0.56 0.79 -3.19
CA ASN A 79 -1.41 -0.37 -2.99
C ASN A 79 -0.69 -1.68 -3.35
N THR A 80 0.04 -1.69 -4.47
CA THR A 80 0.82 -2.87 -4.88
C THR A 80 1.91 -3.20 -3.85
N LEU A 81 2.61 -2.19 -3.34
CA LEU A 81 3.63 -2.36 -2.29
C LEU A 81 3.03 -2.95 -1.02
N CYS A 82 1.91 -2.41 -0.55
CA CYS A 82 1.23 -2.91 0.63
C CYS A 82 0.77 -4.36 0.43
N LEU A 83 0.05 -4.67 -0.66
CA LEU A 83 -0.40 -6.03 -0.97
C LEU A 83 0.74 -7.03 -1.01
N HIS A 84 1.87 -6.65 -1.61
CA HIS A 84 3.09 -7.46 -1.63
C HIS A 84 3.65 -7.70 -0.23
N LEU A 85 3.72 -6.65 0.61
CA LEU A 85 4.15 -6.77 2.00
C LEU A 85 3.28 -7.76 2.78
N ILE A 86 1.97 -7.68 2.62
CA ILE A 86 1.02 -8.53 3.36
C ILE A 86 1.10 -9.98 2.88
N GLY A 87 1.07 -10.19 1.55
CA GLY A 87 1.08 -11.54 0.98
C GLY A 87 2.34 -12.33 1.33
N HIS A 88 3.47 -11.63 1.48
CA HIS A 88 4.77 -12.27 1.71
C HIS A 88 5.27 -12.18 3.16
N TYR A 89 4.88 -11.15 3.92
CA TYR A 89 5.47 -10.82 5.21
C TYR A 89 4.49 -10.59 6.36
N ALA A 90 3.17 -10.75 6.19
CA ALA A 90 2.22 -10.69 7.31
C ALA A 90 2.22 -11.97 8.17
N SER A 91 1.99 -11.82 9.48
CA SER A 91 1.86 -12.91 10.46
C SER A 91 0.59 -13.74 10.22
N ASN A 92 -0.53 -13.07 10.03
CA ASN A 92 -1.78 -13.65 9.58
C ASN A 92 -1.87 -13.43 8.08
N LYS A 93 -1.53 -14.47 7.30
CA LYS A 93 -1.84 -14.50 5.87
C LYS A 93 -3.36 -14.62 5.74
N THR A 94 -4.05 -13.49 5.82
CA THR A 94 -5.44 -13.41 5.42
C THR A 94 -5.47 -13.95 4.00
N ASP A 95 -6.24 -15.01 3.78
CA ASP A 95 -6.46 -15.59 2.46
C ASP A 95 -7.12 -14.46 1.65
N ILE A 96 -6.31 -13.68 0.94
CA ILE A 96 -6.70 -12.39 0.34
C ILE A 96 -7.88 -12.60 -0.63
N ASN A 97 -7.95 -13.81 -1.19
CA ASN A 97 -9.05 -14.30 -2.03
C ASN A 97 -10.36 -14.56 -1.27
N LYS A 98 -10.34 -14.82 0.04
CA LYS A 98 -11.55 -15.02 0.87
C LYS A 98 -12.03 -13.75 1.56
N ALA A 99 -11.15 -12.76 1.77
CA ALA A 99 -11.54 -11.49 2.38
C ALA A 99 -12.37 -10.60 1.42
N TYR A 100 -12.24 -10.79 0.11
CA TYR A 100 -13.04 -10.11 -0.90
C TYR A 100 -14.40 -10.79 -1.10
N ASN A 101 -15.33 -10.57 -0.18
CA ASN A 101 -16.74 -10.56 -0.57
C ASN A 101 -16.94 -9.25 -1.35
N GLY A 102 -16.82 -9.32 -2.69
CA GLY A 102 -16.91 -8.17 -3.57
C GLY A 102 -18.18 -7.34 -3.36
N LEU A 103 -18.24 -6.17 -4.01
CA LEU A 103 -19.38 -5.27 -3.90
C LEU A 103 -20.68 -5.99 -4.32
N PRO A 104 -21.78 -5.84 -3.55
CA PRO A 104 -23.11 -6.17 -4.03
C PRO A 104 -23.33 -5.59 -5.43
N ALA A 105 -23.97 -6.35 -6.32
CA ALA A 105 -24.11 -5.99 -7.74
C ALA A 105 -24.66 -4.57 -7.98
N PHE A 106 -25.51 -4.06 -7.09
CA PHE A 106 -26.02 -2.69 -7.18
C PHE A 106 -24.94 -1.62 -6.90
N LEU A 107 -24.05 -1.86 -5.94
CA LEU A 107 -22.92 -0.98 -5.61
C LEU A 107 -21.87 -1.02 -6.70
N GLU A 108 -21.61 -2.19 -7.28
CA GLU A 108 -20.70 -2.33 -8.41
C GLU A 108 -21.18 -1.57 -9.64
N ARG A 109 -22.49 -1.64 -9.94
CA ARG A 109 -23.10 -0.83 -11.00
C ARG A 109 -22.99 0.66 -10.71
N ARG A 110 -23.32 1.08 -9.49
CA ARG A 110 -23.25 2.49 -9.07
C ARG A 110 -21.83 3.04 -9.17
N LEU A 111 -20.84 2.26 -8.76
CA LEU A 111 -19.43 2.60 -8.86
C LEU A 111 -19.00 2.73 -10.33
N ASN A 112 -19.39 1.79 -11.19
CA ASN A 112 -19.10 1.87 -12.63
C ASN A 112 -19.73 3.11 -13.28
N GLU A 113 -20.98 3.42 -12.97
CA GLU A 113 -21.67 4.63 -13.46
C GLU A 113 -20.93 5.90 -13.00
N TYR A 114 -20.49 5.94 -11.74
CA TYR A 114 -19.70 7.04 -11.21
C TYR A 114 -18.34 7.18 -11.92
N ILE A 115 -17.60 6.08 -12.11
CA ILE A 115 -16.31 6.10 -12.81
C ILE A 115 -16.50 6.64 -14.22
N GLN A 116 -17.45 6.10 -14.99
CA GLN A 116 -17.71 6.51 -16.37
C GLN A 116 -18.10 7.99 -16.48
N ALA A 117 -18.93 8.49 -15.56
CA ALA A 117 -19.34 9.88 -15.54
C ALA A 117 -18.20 10.87 -15.23
N ASN A 118 -17.10 10.39 -14.65
CA ASN A 118 -16.07 11.22 -14.05
C ASN A 118 -14.66 10.96 -14.60
N LEU A 119 -14.53 10.27 -15.74
CA LEU A 119 -13.24 10.02 -16.40
C LEU A 119 -12.48 11.29 -16.82
N ALA A 120 -13.19 12.40 -17.00
CA ALA A 120 -12.59 13.68 -17.40
C ALA A 120 -11.97 14.46 -16.22
N ARG A 121 -12.16 14.01 -14.98
CA ARG A 121 -11.59 14.64 -13.78
C ARG A 121 -10.61 13.71 -13.09
N ASN A 122 -9.85 14.25 -12.15
CA ASN A 122 -8.94 13.45 -11.33
C ASN A 122 -9.78 12.54 -10.41
N LEU A 123 -9.80 11.24 -10.71
CA LEU A 123 -10.50 10.22 -9.94
C LEU A 123 -9.59 9.72 -8.82
N ASN A 124 -10.05 9.77 -7.59
CA ASN A 124 -9.34 9.19 -6.45
C ASN A 124 -10.17 8.05 -5.83
N LEU A 125 -9.49 7.17 -5.10
CA LEU A 125 -10.11 6.00 -4.48
C LEU A 125 -11.06 6.36 -3.32
N ALA A 126 -10.80 7.47 -2.62
CA ALA A 126 -11.63 7.94 -1.51
C ALA A 126 -13.03 8.37 -2.01
N ASP A 127 -13.10 9.08 -3.13
CA ASP A 127 -14.36 9.48 -3.75
C ASP A 127 -15.16 8.25 -4.20
N MET A 128 -14.49 7.21 -4.67
CA MET A 128 -15.11 5.93 -5.03
C MET A 128 -15.65 5.19 -3.81
N ALA A 129 -14.93 5.23 -2.68
CA ALA A 129 -15.39 4.66 -1.42
C ALA A 129 -16.68 5.36 -0.92
N GLU A 130 -16.75 6.69 -0.99
CA GLU A 130 -17.97 7.44 -0.64
C GLU A 130 -19.19 7.05 -1.48
N VAL A 131 -18.99 6.67 -2.75
CA VAL A 131 -20.07 6.24 -3.64
C VAL A 131 -20.67 4.90 -3.22
N VAL A 132 -19.84 4.01 -2.67
CA VAL A 132 -20.25 2.65 -2.30
C VAL A 132 -20.62 2.48 -0.82
N GLY A 133 -20.25 3.45 0.03
CA GLY A 133 -20.59 3.47 1.47
C GLY A 133 -19.48 2.87 2.32
#